data_AF-A0AAD9JE17-F1
#
_entry.id   AF-A0AAD9JE17-F1
#
_cell.length_a   1.000
_cell.length_b   1.000
_cell.length_c   1.000
_cell.angle_alpha   90.00
_cell.angle_beta   90.00
_cell.angle_gamma   90.00
#
_symmetry.space_group_name_H-M   'P 1'
#
loop_
_entity.id
_entity.type
_entity.pdbx_description
1 polymer ?
#
loop_
_entity_poly.entity_id
_entity_poly.type
_entity_poly.pdbx_seq_one_letter_code
_entity_poly.pdbx_strand_id
1 'polypeptide(L)'
;MEYVPSNKDGAKLLYEDFVNVMSQEFELFYEYEDDELDGWIPVSRYVSGEIAGNAAEIINVTHPVIIWWTPFTNEPGTVKNCGNVKCFFTVNRAYKNHSHLKVFMFYGTDYNAADLPLPRQPHHEWGLLHEESPKNNYLLSHNETMILFNHTSTFRRHSDYPLTTQYLQDIKNLTSTKYVVPVKEKNRLIREGLALVAYVQSDCGTPSDRDHLVQMLQQHIAIDSYGSCLHNKDLPEHLHDPLKTMDHEDFYHHLAQYKFVLALENAVCEDYITEKFWRPFLIGSIPIIYGSPKAKEYLPANNTAIFVDDFNTIEELVESILKINRSDDLYNEHVRYKKVGIQNERLQREMESREWFVDDYERLNFIDGFECTVCRRIHRNIELQSKGLPPISQRADLDHYGCPRPQRFRDIPAGSLEKVNNEWWVDQFEHTWYTSRAALQLIQEGKEFGEKELHSRSIQIQYY
;
A
#
# COMPACT_ATOMS: atom_id res chain seq x y z
N MET A 1 -13.17 -37.48 19.54
CA MET A 1 -14.07 -36.31 19.52
C MET A 1 -13.69 -35.46 20.71
N GLU A 2 -12.91 -34.42 20.46
CA GLU A 2 -12.83 -33.24 21.32
C GLU A 2 -12.44 -32.12 20.36
N TYR A 3 -13.40 -31.23 20.14
CA TYR A 3 -13.35 -30.12 19.20
C TYR A 3 -12.65 -28.98 19.94
N VAL A 4 -11.38 -28.72 19.63
CA VAL A 4 -10.70 -27.51 20.13
C VAL A 4 -11.27 -26.33 19.35
N PRO A 5 -11.89 -25.32 20.00
CA PRO A 5 -12.47 -24.20 19.30
C PRO A 5 -11.35 -23.40 18.61
N SER A 6 -11.56 -23.07 17.32
CA SER A 6 -10.76 -22.07 16.61
C SER A 6 -10.82 -20.75 17.38
N ASN A 7 -9.65 -20.24 17.77
CA ASN A 7 -9.51 -19.04 18.56
C ASN A 7 -10.04 -17.82 17.78
N LYS A 8 -11.29 -17.42 18.05
CA LYS A 8 -11.96 -16.28 17.41
C LYS A 8 -11.37 -14.92 17.83
N ASP A 9 -10.56 -14.90 18.88
CA ASP A 9 -9.95 -13.68 19.41
C ASP A 9 -8.65 -13.29 18.68
N GLY A 10 -7.95 -14.24 18.04
CA GLY A 10 -6.73 -13.96 17.26
C GLY A 10 -7.01 -13.22 15.95
N ALA A 11 -8.13 -13.54 15.28
CA ALA A 11 -8.56 -12.85 14.05
C ALA A 11 -9.01 -11.40 14.29
N LYS A 12 -9.40 -11.07 15.54
CA LYS A 12 -9.79 -9.71 15.94
C LYS A 12 -8.57 -8.82 16.19
N LEU A 13 -7.52 -9.37 16.81
CA LEU A 13 -6.23 -8.69 17.02
C LEU A 13 -5.53 -8.35 15.71
N LEU A 14 -5.53 -9.27 14.73
CA LEU A 14 -4.97 -9.03 13.39
C LEU A 14 -5.69 -7.89 12.64
N TYR A 15 -6.97 -7.65 12.92
CA TYR A 15 -7.72 -6.55 12.32
C TYR A 15 -7.51 -5.22 13.05
N GLU A 16 -7.40 -5.23 14.38
CA GLU A 16 -6.98 -4.04 15.13
C GLU A 16 -5.56 -3.61 14.71
N ASP A 17 -4.67 -4.56 14.43
CA ASP A 17 -3.35 -4.31 13.83
C ASP A 17 -3.43 -3.87 12.34
N PHE A 18 -4.36 -4.39 11.54
CA PHE A 18 -4.60 -3.95 10.15
C PHE A 18 -5.21 -2.53 10.08
N VAL A 19 -6.13 -2.21 10.98
CA VAL A 19 -6.62 -0.84 11.19
C VAL A 19 -5.46 0.03 11.68
N ASN A 20 -4.59 -0.46 12.57
CA ASN A 20 -3.39 0.27 12.97
C ASN A 20 -2.39 0.46 11.82
N VAL A 21 -2.31 -0.44 10.83
CA VAL A 21 -1.51 -0.25 9.59
C VAL A 21 -2.12 0.81 8.69
N MET A 22 -3.45 0.81 8.50
CA MET A 22 -4.17 1.94 7.89
C MET A 22 -3.97 3.25 8.69
N SER A 23 -3.66 3.13 9.99
CA SER A 23 -3.34 4.22 10.91
C SER A 23 -1.85 4.58 10.94
N GLN A 24 -0.95 3.81 10.32
CA GLN A 24 0.47 4.17 10.20
C GLN A 24 0.67 5.33 9.22
N GLU A 25 -0.33 5.68 8.39
CA GLU A 25 -0.40 6.97 7.70
C GLU A 25 -0.66 8.15 8.69
N PHE A 26 -0.96 7.91 9.98
CA PHE A 26 -1.44 8.94 10.92
C PHE A 26 -0.66 9.07 12.24
N GLU A 27 0.23 8.14 12.61
CA GLU A 27 0.99 8.19 13.89
C GLU A 27 2.41 8.77 13.82
N LEU A 28 2.85 9.27 12.66
CA LEU A 28 3.94 10.24 12.63
C LEU A 28 3.29 11.63 12.74
N PHE A 29 3.84 12.51 13.59
CA PHE A 29 3.40 13.90 13.83
C PHE A 29 2.44 14.14 15.01
N TYR A 30 2.93 13.85 16.22
CA TYR A 30 2.84 14.84 17.29
C TYR A 30 4.27 15.20 17.73
N GLU A 31 4.52 16.51 17.88
CA GLU A 31 5.76 17.17 18.37
C GLU A 31 6.95 17.19 17.36
N TYR A 32 7.56 18.31 16.94
CA TYR A 32 7.94 19.54 17.65
C TYR A 32 8.20 20.75 16.70
N GLU A 33 8.14 21.96 17.28
CA GLU A 33 8.58 23.27 16.75
C GLU A 33 10.11 23.35 16.46
N ASP A 34 10.49 24.33 15.63
CA ASP A 34 11.85 24.74 15.21
C ASP A 34 12.92 24.70 16.33
N ASP A 35 14.06 24.03 16.06
CA ASP A 35 15.40 24.65 15.95
C ASP A 35 16.53 23.58 15.90
N GLU A 36 17.54 23.88 15.07
CA GLU A 36 18.88 23.27 14.96
C GLU A 36 19.11 21.94 14.19
N LEU A 37 19.92 22.10 13.13
CA LEU A 37 20.59 21.09 12.31
C LEU A 37 21.56 20.24 13.14
N ASP A 38 21.27 18.95 13.29
CA ASP A 38 22.29 17.91 13.41
C ASP A 38 21.76 16.56 12.88
N GLY A 39 22.67 15.80 12.27
CA GLY A 39 22.38 14.68 11.36
C GLY A 39 21.37 13.64 11.85
N TRP A 40 20.45 13.27 10.94
CA TRP A 40 19.39 12.31 11.21
C TRP A 40 19.89 10.87 11.15
N ILE A 41 19.86 10.22 12.31
CA ILE A 41 19.73 8.77 12.46
C ILE A 41 18.23 8.47 12.31
N PRO A 42 17.81 7.46 11.51
CA PRO A 42 16.39 7.09 11.45
C PRO A 42 15.93 6.68 12.86
N VAL A 43 14.92 7.37 13.38
CA VAL A 43 14.33 7.02 14.67
C VAL A 43 13.49 5.77 14.48
N SER A 44 14.14 4.60 14.56
CA SER A 44 13.51 3.35 14.95
C SER A 44 13.05 3.48 16.40
N ARG A 45 11.88 4.11 16.61
CA ARG A 45 11.16 4.02 17.89
C ARG A 45 10.01 3.02 17.77
N TYR A 46 10.36 1.77 17.49
CA TYR A 46 9.97 0.73 18.43
C TYR A 46 11.16 0.55 19.34
N VAL A 47 10.98 0.91 20.61
CA VAL A 47 11.85 0.44 21.68
C VAL A 47 12.07 -1.05 21.40
N SER A 48 13.33 -1.43 21.25
CA SER A 48 13.78 -2.80 21.41
C SER A 48 13.42 -3.23 22.83
N GLY A 49 12.13 -3.50 23.03
CA GLY A 49 11.71 -4.48 24.00
C GLY A 49 12.29 -5.77 23.47
N GLU A 50 13.51 -6.08 23.92
CA GLU A 50 13.82 -7.46 24.22
C GLU A 50 12.67 -7.94 25.10
N ILE A 51 11.62 -8.46 24.48
CA ILE A 51 10.96 -9.62 25.05
C ILE A 51 12.08 -10.65 24.99
N ALA A 52 12.92 -10.66 26.03
CA ALA A 52 13.60 -11.84 26.49
C ALA A 52 12.48 -12.83 26.83
N GLY A 53 11.88 -13.37 25.78
CA GLY A 53 10.94 -14.46 25.87
C GLY A 53 11.76 -15.57 26.44
N ASN A 54 11.51 -15.90 27.71
CA ASN A 54 11.82 -17.19 28.30
C ASN A 54 11.79 -18.20 27.17
N ALA A 55 12.95 -18.82 26.84
CA ALA A 55 13.14 -19.69 25.69
C ALA A 55 11.88 -20.55 25.49
N ALA A 56 10.98 -20.08 24.64
CA ALA A 56 9.67 -20.68 24.51
C ALA A 56 9.98 -22.04 23.90
N GLU A 57 9.64 -23.10 24.64
CA GLU A 57 10.04 -24.46 24.34
C GLU A 57 9.78 -24.71 22.85
N ILE A 58 10.85 -24.87 22.06
CA ILE A 58 10.73 -25.09 20.61
C ILE A 58 9.97 -26.40 20.48
N ILE A 59 8.71 -26.32 20.06
CA ILE A 59 7.87 -27.47 19.88
C ILE A 59 8.46 -28.27 18.72
N ASN A 60 8.50 -29.59 18.84
CA ASN A 60 8.94 -30.44 17.75
C ASN A 60 7.91 -30.39 16.61
N VAL A 61 8.20 -29.60 15.56
CA VAL A 61 7.31 -29.40 14.42
C VAL A 61 7.74 -30.31 13.26
N THR A 62 6.80 -31.10 12.74
CA THR A 62 7.04 -32.03 11.62
C THR A 62 6.69 -31.44 10.24
N HIS A 63 5.96 -30.33 10.22
CA HIS A 63 5.59 -29.60 9.01
C HIS A 63 6.67 -28.60 8.59
N PRO A 64 6.74 -28.19 7.31
CA PRO A 64 7.61 -27.09 6.90
C PRO A 64 7.36 -25.85 7.74
N VAL A 65 8.44 -25.25 8.24
CA VAL A 65 8.41 -24.06 9.10
C VAL A 65 8.63 -22.82 8.23
N ILE A 66 7.76 -21.84 8.41
CA ILE A 66 7.79 -20.52 7.79
C ILE A 66 7.85 -19.49 8.94
N ILE A 67 8.87 -18.65 8.93
CA ILE A 67 9.06 -17.62 9.96
C ILE A 67 8.71 -16.27 9.36
N TRP A 68 7.78 -15.55 9.98
CA TRP A 68 7.68 -14.10 9.79
C TRP A 68 8.82 -13.44 10.55
N TRP A 69 9.89 -13.06 9.83
CA TRP A 69 11.09 -12.48 10.44
C TRP A 69 10.78 -11.10 11.01
N THR A 70 9.99 -10.32 10.30
CA THR A 70 9.29 -9.14 10.84
C THR A 70 8.02 -9.63 11.54
N PRO A 71 7.80 -9.32 12.84
CA PRO A 71 6.71 -9.91 13.63
C PRO A 71 5.31 -9.34 13.32
N PHE A 72 4.96 -9.22 12.03
CA PHE A 72 3.74 -8.61 11.51
C PHE A 72 2.45 -9.27 11.97
N THR A 73 2.42 -10.61 12.05
CA THR A 73 1.20 -11.35 12.41
C THR A 73 1.01 -11.53 13.92
N ASN A 74 2.02 -11.23 14.75
CA ASN A 74 2.02 -11.53 16.18
C ASN A 74 1.74 -13.02 16.53
N GLU A 75 1.76 -13.94 15.56
CA GLU A 75 1.44 -15.36 15.73
C GLU A 75 2.62 -16.14 16.32
N PRO A 76 2.57 -16.61 17.58
CA PRO A 76 3.72 -17.24 18.23
C PRO A 76 4.05 -18.62 17.65
N GLY A 77 3.10 -19.28 16.99
CA GLY A 77 3.29 -20.60 16.39
C GLY A 77 1.98 -21.34 16.13
N THR A 78 1.60 -21.48 14.85
CA THR A 78 0.35 -22.15 14.46
C THR A 78 0.53 -23.00 13.21
N VAL A 79 -0.13 -24.16 13.16
CA VAL A 79 -0.21 -24.98 11.95
C VAL A 79 -1.43 -24.57 11.14
N LYS A 80 -1.21 -23.97 9.97
CA LYS A 80 -2.29 -23.59 9.05
C LYS A 80 -2.50 -24.67 7.98
N ASN A 81 -3.77 -24.94 7.66
CA ASN A 81 -4.15 -25.86 6.58
C ASN A 81 -4.38 -25.04 5.30
N CYS A 82 -3.62 -25.33 4.25
CA CYS A 82 -3.67 -24.63 2.97
C CYS A 82 -4.19 -25.58 1.89
N GLY A 83 -5.46 -25.99 2.06
CA GLY A 83 -6.06 -27.08 1.30
C GLY A 83 -5.54 -28.44 1.79
N ASN A 84 -4.84 -29.17 0.92
CA ASN A 84 -4.34 -30.52 1.23
C ASN A 84 -2.94 -30.53 1.87
N VAL A 85 -2.33 -29.36 2.06
CA VAL A 85 -0.98 -29.22 2.65
C VAL A 85 -1.04 -28.41 3.94
N LYS A 86 -0.04 -28.59 4.81
CA LYS A 86 0.08 -27.90 6.09
C LYS A 86 1.47 -27.33 6.27
N CYS A 87 1.56 -26.14 6.82
CA CYS A 87 2.82 -25.52 7.24
C CYS A 87 2.65 -24.92 8.64
N PHE A 88 3.77 -24.79 9.36
CA PHE A 88 3.82 -24.12 10.64
C PHE A 88 4.34 -22.70 10.46
N PHE A 89 3.56 -21.72 10.91
CA PHE A 89 3.84 -20.30 10.83
C PHE A 89 4.15 -19.76 12.22
N THR A 90 5.19 -18.94 12.35
CA THR A 90 5.60 -18.36 13.62
C THR A 90 6.34 -17.04 13.42
N VAL A 91 6.24 -16.12 14.36
CA VAL A 91 7.13 -14.95 14.48
C VAL A 91 8.38 -15.24 15.34
N ASN A 92 8.45 -16.42 15.95
CA ASN A 92 9.55 -16.77 16.86
C ASN A 92 10.84 -17.09 16.08
N ARG A 93 11.75 -16.11 16.05
CA ARG A 93 13.06 -16.21 15.38
C ARG A 93 13.96 -17.33 15.94
N ALA A 94 13.66 -17.92 17.10
CA ALA A 94 14.37 -19.09 17.61
C ALA A 94 14.29 -20.31 16.67
N TYR A 95 13.29 -20.35 15.79
CA TYR A 95 13.17 -21.39 14.75
C TYR A 95 14.16 -21.21 13.58
N LYS A 96 15.00 -20.16 13.55
CA LYS A 96 16.02 -19.90 12.51
C LYS A 96 16.93 -21.11 12.23
N ASN A 97 17.19 -21.94 13.24
CA ASN A 97 18.04 -23.13 13.13
C ASN A 97 17.24 -24.46 13.11
N HIS A 98 15.92 -24.41 12.98
CA HIS A 98 15.08 -25.60 12.98
C HIS A 98 15.24 -26.38 11.67
N SER A 99 15.32 -27.72 11.75
CA SER A 99 15.60 -28.60 10.59
C SER A 99 14.54 -28.55 9.49
N HIS A 100 13.31 -28.16 9.83
CA HIS A 100 12.19 -28.02 8.90
C HIS A 100 11.99 -26.58 8.38
N LEU A 101 12.86 -25.63 8.71
CA LEU A 101 12.79 -24.25 8.20
C LEU A 101 12.94 -24.22 6.68
N LYS A 102 12.08 -23.44 6.01
CA LYS A 102 12.08 -23.25 4.56
C LYS A 102 12.09 -21.78 4.14
N VAL A 103 11.25 -20.96 4.77
CA VAL A 103 11.03 -19.57 4.33
C VAL A 103 11.14 -18.57 5.48
N PHE A 104 11.75 -17.42 5.19
CA PHE A 104 11.63 -16.19 6.00
C PHE A 104 10.72 -15.20 5.28
N MET A 105 9.62 -14.82 5.89
CA MET A 105 8.69 -13.81 5.38
C MET A 105 8.99 -12.45 6.01
N PHE A 106 8.81 -11.40 5.23
CA PHE A 106 9.04 -10.02 5.60
C PHE A 106 7.81 -9.20 5.23
N TYR A 107 7.34 -8.41 6.18
CA TYR A 107 6.44 -7.29 5.94
C TYR A 107 7.29 -6.10 5.53
N GLY A 108 6.98 -5.51 4.37
CA GLY A 108 7.87 -4.56 3.70
C GLY A 108 8.11 -3.27 4.50
N THR A 109 7.13 -2.80 5.25
CA THR A 109 7.28 -1.61 6.12
C THR A 109 8.32 -1.84 7.21
N ASP A 110 8.36 -3.05 7.77
CA ASP A 110 9.30 -3.44 8.82
C ASP A 110 10.62 -4.02 8.28
N TYR A 111 10.77 -4.12 6.96
CA TYR A 111 11.98 -4.67 6.35
C TYR A 111 13.19 -3.77 6.64
N ASN A 112 14.14 -4.31 7.40
CA ASN A 112 15.40 -3.65 7.73
C ASN A 112 16.58 -4.46 7.17
N ALA A 113 17.35 -3.85 6.26
CA ALA A 113 18.52 -4.48 5.65
C ALA A 113 19.65 -4.82 6.65
N ALA A 114 19.67 -4.20 7.84
CA ALA A 114 20.60 -4.52 8.91
C ALA A 114 20.10 -5.60 9.88
N ASP A 115 18.85 -6.07 9.73
CA ASP A 115 18.26 -7.15 10.54
C ASP A 115 17.73 -8.26 9.63
N LEU A 116 18.65 -9.06 9.11
CA LEU A 116 18.37 -10.15 8.19
C LEU A 116 18.74 -11.51 8.79
N PRO A 117 18.05 -12.61 8.42
CA PRO A 117 18.35 -13.96 8.88
C PRO A 117 19.61 -14.53 8.21
N LEU A 118 20.76 -13.93 8.50
CA LEU A 118 22.07 -14.29 7.97
C LEU A 118 22.82 -15.26 8.90
N PRO A 119 23.78 -16.06 8.42
CA PRO A 119 24.14 -16.25 7.02
C PRO A 119 23.03 -16.95 6.23
N ARG A 120 22.70 -16.43 5.04
CA ARG A 120 21.65 -16.98 4.18
C ARG A 120 22.10 -18.32 3.61
N GLN A 121 21.42 -19.40 3.96
CA GLN A 121 21.71 -20.74 3.43
C GLN A 121 21.15 -20.89 2.01
N PRO A 122 21.72 -21.77 1.16
CA PRO A 122 21.25 -21.97 -0.21
C PRO A 122 19.78 -22.41 -0.35
N HIS A 123 19.21 -22.98 0.71
CA HIS A 123 17.82 -23.46 0.76
C HIS A 123 16.86 -22.48 1.45
N HIS A 124 17.34 -21.33 1.95
CA HIS A 124 16.50 -20.30 2.55
C HIS A 124 15.83 -19.46 1.46
N GLU A 125 14.52 -19.61 1.33
CA GLU A 125 13.68 -18.76 0.47
C GLU A 125 13.14 -17.58 1.28
N TRP A 126 13.00 -16.40 0.66
CA TRP A 126 12.45 -15.21 1.32
C TRP A 126 11.11 -14.80 0.68
N GLY A 127 10.14 -14.40 1.49
CA GLY A 127 8.84 -13.88 1.05
C GLY A 127 8.66 -12.42 1.43
N LEU A 128 8.07 -11.60 0.56
CA LEU A 128 7.74 -10.21 0.82
C LEU A 128 6.22 -10.00 0.74
N LEU A 129 5.62 -9.45 1.79
CA LEU A 129 4.27 -8.87 1.78
C LEU A 129 4.43 -7.35 1.93
N HIS A 130 3.94 -6.57 0.96
CA HIS A 130 3.99 -5.11 1.05
C HIS A 130 2.96 -4.41 0.15
N GLU A 131 1.93 -3.89 0.80
CA GLU A 131 0.81 -3.15 0.21
C GLU A 131 1.04 -1.63 0.12
N GLU A 132 1.99 -1.14 0.91
CA GLU A 132 2.24 0.29 1.10
C GLU A 132 3.13 0.92 0.02
N SER A 133 3.14 2.26 -0.01
CA SER A 133 3.91 3.05 -0.97
C SER A 133 5.43 2.98 -0.72
N PRO A 134 6.28 3.38 -1.70
CA PRO A 134 7.73 3.47 -1.51
C PRO A 134 8.13 4.50 -0.45
N LYS A 135 7.24 5.42 -0.06
CA LYS A 135 7.46 6.32 1.07
C LYS A 135 7.76 5.55 2.36
N ASN A 136 7.10 4.41 2.55
CA ASN A 136 7.22 3.57 3.74
C ASN A 136 8.55 2.81 3.73
N ASN A 137 8.98 2.32 2.57
CA ASN A 137 10.30 1.70 2.42
C ASN A 137 10.87 1.79 1.00
N TYR A 138 11.74 2.77 0.76
CA TYR A 138 12.39 2.96 -0.54
C TYR A 138 13.37 1.84 -0.92
N LEU A 139 13.90 1.06 0.03
CA LEU A 139 14.82 -0.04 -0.29
C LEU A 139 14.17 -1.02 -1.27
N LEU A 140 12.86 -1.24 -1.15
CA LEU A 140 12.08 -2.15 -2.01
C LEU A 140 11.89 -1.59 -3.43
N SER A 141 12.15 -0.30 -3.66
CA SER A 141 12.13 0.28 -5.01
C SER A 141 13.35 -0.09 -5.85
N HIS A 142 14.38 -0.68 -5.24
CA HIS A 142 15.64 -1.01 -5.90
C HIS A 142 15.77 -2.49 -6.21
N ASN A 143 16.32 -2.79 -7.38
CA ASN A 143 16.42 -4.17 -7.86
C ASN A 143 17.31 -5.01 -6.94
N GLU A 144 18.35 -4.42 -6.37
CA GLU A 144 19.27 -5.06 -5.43
C GLU A 144 18.58 -5.63 -4.20
N THR A 145 17.49 -5.01 -3.76
CA THR A 145 16.64 -5.54 -2.69
C THR A 145 15.63 -6.55 -3.25
N MET A 146 14.96 -6.22 -4.36
CA MET A 146 13.90 -7.10 -4.90
C MET A 146 14.40 -8.50 -5.27
N ILE A 147 15.62 -8.62 -5.79
CA ILE A 147 16.21 -9.92 -6.15
C ILE A 147 16.46 -10.84 -4.96
N LEU A 148 16.33 -10.36 -3.72
CA LEU A 148 16.47 -11.16 -2.51
C LEU A 148 15.24 -12.04 -2.26
N PHE A 149 14.07 -11.67 -2.79
CA PHE A 149 12.81 -12.35 -2.52
C PHE A 149 12.48 -13.42 -3.58
N ASN A 150 11.90 -14.51 -3.12
CA ASN A 150 11.45 -15.66 -3.92
C ASN A 150 9.93 -15.71 -4.04
N HIS A 151 9.22 -15.08 -3.10
CA HIS A 151 7.77 -14.94 -3.09
C HIS A 151 7.41 -13.48 -2.84
N THR A 152 6.42 -12.97 -3.54
CA THR A 152 5.95 -11.58 -3.35
C THR A 152 4.43 -11.50 -3.26
N SER A 153 3.94 -10.60 -2.44
CA SER A 153 2.56 -10.14 -2.43
C SER A 153 2.57 -8.64 -2.24
N THR A 154 2.32 -7.90 -3.31
CA THR A 154 2.39 -6.45 -3.33
C THR A 154 1.25 -5.86 -4.16
N PHE A 155 1.15 -4.53 -4.21
CA PHE A 155 0.20 -3.84 -5.09
C PHE A 155 0.45 -4.06 -6.59
N ARG A 156 1.61 -4.61 -7.02
CA ARG A 156 1.90 -4.83 -8.45
C ARG A 156 1.18 -6.06 -8.98
N ARG A 157 0.60 -5.95 -10.19
CA ARG A 157 -0.09 -7.08 -10.85
C ARG A 157 0.81 -8.27 -11.18
N HIS A 158 2.12 -8.03 -11.28
CA HIS A 158 3.11 -9.06 -11.56
C HIS A 158 3.68 -9.71 -10.29
N SER A 159 3.26 -9.24 -9.11
CA SER A 159 3.53 -9.94 -7.86
C SER A 159 3.01 -11.38 -7.91
N ASP A 160 3.66 -12.30 -7.20
CA ASP A 160 3.26 -13.70 -7.17
C ASP A 160 1.86 -13.91 -6.59
N TYR A 161 1.44 -13.01 -5.70
CA TYR A 161 0.11 -12.94 -5.11
C TYR A 161 -0.33 -11.47 -5.05
N PRO A 162 -0.90 -10.93 -6.16
CA PRO A 162 -1.12 -9.50 -6.31
C PRO A 162 -2.27 -8.96 -5.45
N LEU A 163 -2.09 -7.73 -4.95
CA LEU A 163 -3.03 -6.98 -4.08
C LEU A 163 -3.67 -5.77 -4.80
N THR A 164 -3.69 -5.79 -6.14
CA THR A 164 -4.12 -4.69 -7.04
C THR A 164 -5.53 -4.13 -6.77
N THR A 165 -6.41 -4.90 -6.12
CA THR A 165 -7.80 -4.51 -5.83
C THR A 165 -8.14 -4.58 -4.34
N GLN A 166 -7.16 -4.52 -3.44
CA GLN A 166 -7.40 -4.76 -2.01
C GLN A 166 -8.36 -3.75 -1.39
N TYR A 167 -8.31 -2.50 -1.86
CA TYR A 167 -9.19 -1.44 -1.38
C TYR A 167 -10.57 -1.42 -2.07
N LEU A 168 -10.91 -2.47 -2.85
CA LEU A 168 -12.24 -2.69 -3.40
C LEU A 168 -12.83 -3.98 -2.82
N GLN A 169 -13.70 -3.84 -1.81
CA GLN A 169 -14.30 -4.97 -1.10
C GLN A 169 -15.17 -5.86 -2.01
N ASP A 170 -16.19 -5.30 -2.67
CA ASP A 170 -17.05 -5.99 -3.62
C ASP A 170 -17.24 -5.09 -4.84
N ILE A 171 -17.14 -5.67 -6.03
CA ILE A 171 -17.34 -4.98 -7.30
C ILE A 171 -18.75 -4.35 -7.40
N LYS A 172 -19.76 -4.93 -6.74
CA LYS A 172 -21.13 -4.39 -6.66
C LYS A 172 -21.21 -3.06 -5.92
N ASN A 173 -20.23 -2.75 -5.06
CA ASN A 173 -20.22 -1.46 -4.36
C ASN A 173 -20.02 -0.30 -5.35
N LEU A 174 -19.37 -0.55 -6.50
CA LEU A 174 -19.23 0.45 -7.56
C LEU A 174 -20.56 0.81 -8.20
N THR A 175 -21.54 -0.10 -8.28
CA THR A 175 -22.87 0.18 -8.85
C THR A 175 -23.93 0.53 -7.81
N SER A 176 -23.62 0.37 -6.52
CA SER A 176 -24.49 0.78 -5.42
C SER A 176 -24.84 2.27 -5.50
N THR A 177 -26.12 2.58 -5.31
CA THR A 177 -26.64 3.95 -5.24
C THR A 177 -26.80 4.46 -3.81
N LYS A 178 -26.33 3.70 -2.80
CA LYS A 178 -26.55 3.98 -1.37
C LYS A 178 -26.18 5.43 -0.97
N TYR A 179 -25.03 5.91 -1.44
CA TYR A 179 -24.52 7.24 -1.09
C TYR A 179 -24.78 8.30 -2.17
N VAL A 180 -25.32 7.93 -3.33
CA VAL A 180 -25.36 8.81 -4.50
C VAL A 180 -26.29 10.00 -4.26
N VAL A 181 -25.73 11.21 -4.32
CA VAL A 181 -26.48 12.47 -4.28
C VAL A 181 -26.82 12.93 -5.72
N PRO A 182 -28.09 13.22 -6.06
CA PRO A 182 -28.46 13.71 -7.39
C PRO A 182 -27.75 15.01 -7.77
N VAL A 183 -27.35 15.17 -9.04
CA VAL A 183 -26.62 16.36 -9.51
C VAL A 183 -27.33 17.69 -9.21
N LYS A 184 -28.67 17.71 -9.24
CA LYS A 184 -29.48 18.88 -8.89
C LYS A 184 -29.26 19.33 -7.44
N GLU A 185 -29.09 18.37 -6.54
CA GLU A 185 -28.84 18.63 -5.12
C GLU A 185 -27.39 19.09 -4.90
N LYS A 186 -26.41 18.44 -5.55
CA LYS A 186 -25.02 18.93 -5.56
C LYS A 186 -24.94 20.38 -6.05
N ASN A 187 -25.67 20.73 -7.11
CA ASN A 187 -25.77 22.09 -7.63
C ASN A 187 -26.38 23.08 -6.62
N ARG A 188 -27.36 22.64 -5.81
CA ARG A 188 -27.95 23.47 -4.75
C ARG A 188 -26.92 23.76 -3.67
N LEU A 189 -26.23 22.75 -3.18
CA LEU A 189 -25.19 22.88 -2.16
C LEU A 189 -24.03 23.79 -2.61
N ILE A 190 -23.61 23.68 -3.87
CA ILE A 190 -22.58 24.58 -4.43
C ILE A 190 -23.05 26.04 -4.42
N ARG A 191 -24.32 26.33 -4.77
CA ARG A 191 -24.88 27.69 -4.68
C ARG A 191 -24.99 28.20 -3.25
N GLU A 192 -25.05 27.31 -2.27
CA GLU A 192 -25.10 27.61 -0.83
C GLU A 192 -23.71 27.71 -0.20
N GLY A 193 -22.64 27.57 -0.98
CA GLY A 193 -21.27 27.80 -0.53
C GLY A 193 -20.43 26.53 -0.34
N LEU A 194 -20.93 25.34 -0.71
CA LEU A 194 -20.09 24.15 -0.80
C LEU A 194 -19.07 24.30 -1.94
N ALA A 195 -17.80 23.97 -1.72
CA ALA A 195 -16.82 23.98 -2.79
C ALA A 195 -17.16 22.95 -3.89
N LEU A 196 -16.59 23.16 -5.08
CA LEU A 196 -16.82 22.26 -6.21
C LEU A 196 -16.11 20.90 -6.02
N VAL A 197 -14.96 20.94 -5.35
CA VAL A 197 -14.04 19.81 -5.16
C VAL A 197 -13.78 19.61 -3.67
N ALA A 198 -13.72 18.36 -3.23
CA ALA A 198 -13.23 17.99 -1.90
C ALA A 198 -11.82 17.39 -1.96
N TYR A 199 -11.01 17.70 -0.95
CA TYR A 199 -9.70 17.11 -0.67
C TYR A 199 -9.69 16.58 0.77
N VAL A 200 -9.26 15.32 0.96
CA VAL A 200 -9.13 14.73 2.29
C VAL A 200 -7.84 13.92 2.34
N GLN A 201 -6.77 14.54 2.83
CA GLN A 201 -5.48 13.89 3.05
C GLN A 201 -4.85 14.46 4.32
N SER A 202 -4.22 13.59 5.12
CA SER A 202 -3.47 14.00 6.31
C SER A 202 -1.98 13.68 6.23
N ASP A 203 -1.59 12.82 5.29
CA ASP A 203 -0.18 12.56 5.00
C ASP A 203 0.38 13.60 4.02
N CYS A 204 1.13 14.58 4.51
CA CYS A 204 1.59 15.72 3.71
C CYS A 204 3.04 15.57 3.22
N GLY A 205 3.45 16.42 2.28
CA GLY A 205 4.81 16.49 1.76
C GLY A 205 5.22 15.19 1.07
N THR A 206 4.31 14.54 0.35
CA THR A 206 4.48 13.17 -0.16
C THR A 206 5.31 13.08 -1.46
N PRO A 207 5.87 11.90 -1.78
CA PRO A 207 6.72 11.70 -2.98
C PRO A 207 6.05 12.03 -4.32
N SER A 208 4.72 12.01 -4.37
CA SER A 208 3.96 12.36 -5.57
C SER A 208 3.89 13.88 -5.82
N ASP A 209 4.22 14.72 -4.84
CA ASP A 209 4.06 16.18 -4.89
C ASP A 209 2.58 16.63 -5.00
N ARG A 210 1.66 15.79 -4.50
CA ARG A 210 0.21 16.04 -4.57
C ARG A 210 -0.23 17.33 -3.88
N ASP A 211 0.43 17.76 -2.81
CA ASP A 211 0.03 18.96 -2.09
C ASP A 211 0.31 20.22 -2.92
N HIS A 212 1.43 20.25 -3.64
CA HIS A 212 1.76 21.34 -4.55
C HIS A 212 0.76 21.41 -5.72
N LEU A 213 0.36 20.26 -6.26
CA LEU A 213 -0.74 20.19 -7.24
C LEU A 213 -2.04 20.81 -6.70
N VAL A 214 -2.43 20.48 -5.47
CA VAL A 214 -3.64 21.02 -4.85
C VAL A 214 -3.52 22.52 -4.60
N GLN A 215 -2.35 23.01 -4.16
CA GLN A 215 -2.09 24.45 -4.02
C GLN A 215 -2.27 25.20 -5.34
N MET A 216 -1.73 24.66 -6.45
CA MET A 216 -1.95 25.25 -7.77
C MET A 216 -3.43 25.25 -8.13
N LEU A 217 -4.16 24.14 -7.94
CA LEU A 217 -5.60 24.06 -8.23
C LEU A 217 -6.43 25.07 -7.40
N GLN A 218 -6.09 25.26 -6.12
CA GLN A 218 -6.79 26.19 -5.21
C GLN A 218 -6.73 27.65 -5.69
N GLN A 219 -5.79 28.02 -6.56
CA GLN A 219 -5.72 29.35 -7.15
C GLN A 219 -6.82 29.59 -8.21
N HIS A 220 -7.40 28.53 -8.77
CA HIS A 220 -8.33 28.62 -9.90
C HIS A 220 -9.74 28.10 -9.58
N ILE A 221 -9.88 27.18 -8.62
CA ILE A 221 -11.17 26.60 -8.22
C ILE A 221 -11.26 26.46 -6.69
N ALA A 222 -12.47 26.62 -6.16
CA ALA A 222 -12.72 26.39 -4.74
C ALA A 222 -12.57 24.89 -4.41
N ILE A 223 -11.77 24.60 -3.39
CA ILE A 223 -11.53 23.26 -2.84
C ILE A 223 -11.73 23.31 -1.34
N ASP A 224 -12.62 22.48 -0.83
CA ASP A 224 -12.76 22.24 0.62
C ASP A 224 -11.76 21.14 1.00
N SER A 225 -10.80 21.46 1.87
CA SER A 225 -9.81 20.54 2.41
C SER A 225 -10.08 20.22 3.87
N TYR A 226 -10.32 18.95 4.14
CA TYR A 226 -10.77 18.43 5.42
C TYR A 226 -9.69 17.72 6.25
N GLY A 227 -8.67 17.17 5.59
CA GLY A 227 -7.56 16.51 6.28
C GLY A 227 -6.55 17.53 6.81
N SER A 228 -5.45 17.05 7.39
CA SER A 228 -4.39 17.92 7.92
C SER A 228 -3.67 18.71 6.82
N CYS A 229 -3.61 18.18 5.59
CA CYS A 229 -2.92 18.83 4.47
C CYS A 229 -3.77 19.94 3.86
N LEU A 230 -3.19 21.15 3.78
CA LEU A 230 -3.86 22.34 3.22
C LEU A 230 -5.23 22.61 3.83
N HIS A 231 -5.38 22.24 5.12
CA HIS A 231 -6.64 22.30 5.84
C HIS A 231 -7.28 23.69 5.75
N ASN A 232 -8.54 23.75 5.35
CA ASN A 232 -9.29 25.00 5.27
C ASN A 232 -10.77 24.87 5.69
N LYS A 233 -11.20 23.66 6.07
CA LYS A 233 -12.57 23.39 6.46
C LYS A 233 -12.65 22.20 7.41
N ASP A 234 -13.34 22.38 8.52
CA ASP A 234 -13.57 21.29 9.47
C ASP A 234 -14.63 20.32 8.96
N LEU A 235 -14.41 19.03 9.22
CA LEU A 235 -15.47 18.03 9.13
C LEU A 235 -16.52 18.30 10.23
N PRO A 236 -17.72 17.69 10.13
CA PRO A 236 -18.61 17.59 11.29
C PRO A 236 -17.92 16.93 12.48
N GLU A 237 -18.22 17.37 13.71
CA GLU A 237 -17.53 16.91 14.93
C GLU A 237 -17.47 15.38 15.10
N HIS A 238 -18.56 14.68 14.77
CA HIS A 238 -18.63 13.21 14.82
C HIS A 238 -17.74 12.50 13.78
N LEU A 239 -17.19 13.23 12.81
CA LEU A 239 -16.28 12.75 11.77
C LEU A 239 -14.82 13.13 12.01
N HIS A 240 -14.50 13.84 13.10
CA HIS A 240 -13.15 14.35 13.36
C HIS A 240 -12.11 13.26 13.62
N ASP A 241 -12.50 12.10 14.16
CA ASP A 241 -11.59 11.00 14.50
C ASP A 241 -11.38 10.10 13.29
N PRO A 242 -10.27 10.26 12.52
CA PRO A 242 -10.12 9.60 11.23
C PRO A 242 -10.07 8.07 11.37
N LEU A 243 -9.53 7.58 12.49
CA LEU A 243 -9.40 6.16 12.83
C LEU A 243 -10.75 5.45 12.93
N LYS A 244 -11.80 6.21 13.25
CA LYS A 244 -13.16 5.69 13.39
C LYS A 244 -14.07 6.03 12.22
N THR A 245 -13.70 7.02 11.39
CA THR A 245 -14.66 7.70 10.52
C THR A 245 -14.33 7.60 9.04
N MET A 246 -13.08 7.37 8.64
CA MET A 246 -12.69 7.41 7.22
C MET A 246 -13.34 6.32 6.35
N ASP A 247 -13.74 5.20 6.95
CA ASP A 247 -14.54 4.15 6.30
C ASP A 247 -15.98 4.06 6.84
N HIS A 248 -16.41 5.07 7.60
CA HIS A 248 -17.77 5.16 8.12
C HIS A 248 -18.74 5.73 7.08
N GLU A 249 -19.99 5.27 7.11
CA GLU A 249 -21.03 5.66 6.16
C GLU A 249 -21.30 7.17 6.16
N ASP A 250 -21.23 7.81 7.33
CA ASP A 250 -21.43 9.26 7.47
C ASP A 250 -20.36 10.06 6.72
N PHE A 251 -19.11 9.59 6.70
CA PHE A 251 -18.05 10.22 5.92
C PHE A 251 -18.31 10.08 4.42
N TYR A 252 -18.80 8.92 3.99
CA TYR A 252 -19.19 8.70 2.60
C TYR A 252 -20.39 9.58 2.19
N HIS A 253 -21.39 9.72 3.05
CA HIS A 253 -22.51 10.64 2.84
C HIS A 253 -22.06 12.10 2.76
N HIS A 254 -21.12 12.50 3.63
CA HIS A 254 -20.57 13.86 3.63
C HIS A 254 -19.87 14.17 2.30
N LEU A 255 -18.95 13.30 1.87
CA LEU A 255 -18.20 13.46 0.62
C LEU A 255 -19.09 13.31 -0.63
N ALA A 256 -20.16 12.53 -0.56
CA ALA A 256 -21.08 12.34 -1.69
C ALA A 256 -21.78 13.64 -2.10
N GLN A 257 -21.75 14.70 -1.28
CA GLN A 257 -22.30 16.00 -1.63
C GLN A 257 -21.49 16.73 -2.72
N TYR A 258 -20.20 16.44 -2.83
CA TYR A 258 -19.30 17.07 -3.79
C TYR A 258 -19.47 16.52 -5.20
N LYS A 259 -19.32 17.36 -6.23
CA LYS A 259 -19.28 16.86 -7.61
C LYS A 259 -17.99 16.09 -7.89
N PHE A 260 -16.87 16.62 -7.41
CA PHE A 260 -15.54 16.09 -7.65
C PHE A 260 -14.82 15.81 -6.33
N VAL A 261 -14.03 14.75 -6.30
CA VAL A 261 -13.16 14.41 -5.16
C VAL A 261 -11.77 14.14 -5.68
N LEU A 262 -10.76 14.74 -5.05
CA LEU A 262 -9.36 14.52 -5.38
C LEU A 262 -8.92 13.14 -4.85
N ALA A 263 -8.51 12.28 -5.78
CA ALA A 263 -8.01 10.92 -5.56
C ALA A 263 -6.52 10.88 -5.88
N LEU A 264 -5.71 11.37 -4.93
CA LEU A 264 -4.28 11.60 -5.12
C LEU A 264 -3.46 10.65 -4.25
N GLU A 265 -2.70 9.76 -4.86
CA GLU A 265 -1.82 8.83 -4.14
C GLU A 265 -0.60 9.56 -3.56
N ASN A 266 -0.03 9.04 -2.47
CA ASN A 266 1.20 9.60 -1.87
C ASN A 266 2.45 9.29 -2.70
N ALA A 267 2.42 8.30 -3.60
CA ALA A 267 3.49 8.02 -4.57
C ALA A 267 2.93 7.70 -5.96
N VAL A 268 3.75 7.94 -6.99
CA VAL A 268 3.43 7.60 -8.39
C VAL A 268 4.09 6.26 -8.71
N CYS A 269 3.32 5.17 -8.69
CA CYS A 269 3.81 3.83 -9.02
C CYS A 269 2.82 3.07 -9.90
N GLU A 270 3.30 2.17 -10.76
CA GLU A 270 2.41 1.27 -11.49
C GLU A 270 1.59 0.41 -10.51
N ASP A 271 0.30 0.23 -10.80
CA ASP A 271 -0.68 -0.52 -10.01
C ASP A 271 -0.91 -0.10 -8.55
N TYR A 272 -0.19 0.91 -8.02
CA TYR A 272 -0.46 1.44 -6.68
C TYR A 272 -1.77 2.24 -6.66
N ILE A 273 -2.84 1.55 -6.26
CA ILE A 273 -4.22 2.03 -6.26
C ILE A 273 -4.81 1.76 -4.88
N THR A 274 -5.15 2.82 -4.16
CA THR A 274 -5.63 2.73 -2.78
C THR A 274 -7.12 3.01 -2.65
N GLU A 275 -7.62 3.11 -1.42
CA GLU A 275 -8.99 3.56 -1.13
C GLU A 275 -9.24 4.96 -1.71
N LYS A 276 -8.20 5.79 -1.86
CA LYS A 276 -8.26 7.14 -2.43
C LYS A 276 -8.82 7.11 -3.86
N PHE A 277 -8.41 6.13 -4.66
CA PHE A 277 -8.95 5.90 -6.01
C PHE A 277 -10.39 5.39 -5.99
N TRP A 278 -10.72 4.41 -5.13
CA TRP A 278 -12.02 3.75 -5.14
C TRP A 278 -13.14 4.60 -4.53
N ARG A 279 -12.85 5.35 -3.46
CA ARG A 279 -13.85 6.08 -2.65
C ARG A 279 -14.76 6.98 -3.48
N PRO A 280 -14.29 7.82 -4.42
CA PRO A 280 -15.17 8.66 -5.23
C PRO A 280 -16.14 7.84 -6.10
N PHE A 281 -15.70 6.69 -6.62
CA PHE A 281 -16.57 5.79 -7.36
C PHE A 281 -17.65 5.18 -6.46
N LEU A 282 -17.31 4.78 -5.23
CA LEU A 282 -18.28 4.23 -4.28
C LEU A 282 -19.41 5.23 -4.00
N ILE A 283 -19.09 6.50 -3.84
CA ILE A 283 -20.05 7.55 -3.45
C ILE A 283 -20.75 8.27 -4.62
N GLY A 284 -20.39 7.96 -5.86
CA GLY A 284 -20.97 8.60 -7.04
C GLY A 284 -20.53 10.06 -7.22
N SER A 285 -19.27 10.33 -6.94
CA SER A 285 -18.57 11.57 -7.30
C SER A 285 -17.59 11.29 -8.43
N ILE A 286 -17.17 12.33 -9.17
CA ILE A 286 -16.18 12.18 -10.25
C ILE A 286 -14.78 12.32 -9.63
N PRO A 287 -13.94 11.28 -9.68
CA PRO A 287 -12.57 11.40 -9.18
C PRO A 287 -11.70 12.24 -10.12
N ILE A 288 -10.86 13.09 -9.52
CA ILE A 288 -9.70 13.71 -10.17
C ILE A 288 -8.47 12.95 -9.68
N ILE A 289 -7.83 12.19 -10.57
CA ILE A 289 -6.88 11.14 -10.24
C ILE A 289 -5.45 11.56 -10.57
N TYR A 290 -4.55 11.32 -9.62
CA TYR A 290 -3.11 11.40 -9.81
C TYR A 290 -2.41 10.36 -8.92
N GLY A 291 -1.49 9.58 -9.48
CA GLY A 291 -0.93 8.41 -8.80
C GLY A 291 -0.52 7.37 -9.83
N SER A 292 -1.17 6.21 -9.85
CA SER A 292 -0.78 5.14 -10.76
C SER A 292 -0.99 5.44 -12.25
N PRO A 293 0.04 5.30 -13.11
CA PRO A 293 -0.12 5.35 -14.56
C PRO A 293 -1.06 4.27 -15.13
N LYS A 294 -1.30 3.20 -14.37
CA LYS A 294 -2.18 2.08 -14.76
C LYS A 294 -3.60 2.21 -14.25
N ALA A 295 -3.93 3.25 -13.48
CA ALA A 295 -5.24 3.45 -12.88
C ALA A 295 -6.40 3.49 -13.89
N LYS A 296 -6.14 3.93 -15.14
CA LYS A 296 -7.13 3.89 -16.24
C LYS A 296 -7.67 2.49 -16.52
N GLU A 297 -6.87 1.45 -16.28
CA GLU A 297 -7.26 0.06 -16.52
C GLU A 297 -8.22 -0.51 -15.46
N TYR A 298 -8.49 0.24 -14.39
CA TYR A 298 -9.35 -0.15 -13.27
C TYR A 298 -10.62 0.71 -13.18
N LEU A 299 -10.86 1.60 -14.14
CA LEU A 299 -12.09 2.41 -14.17
C LEU A 299 -13.33 1.51 -14.32
N PRO A 300 -14.48 1.85 -13.70
CA PRO A 300 -15.73 1.12 -13.91
C PRO A 300 -16.20 1.12 -15.38
N ALA A 301 -15.96 2.23 -16.09
CA ALA A 301 -16.21 2.39 -17.52
C ALA A 301 -15.30 3.50 -18.08
N ASN A 302 -15.31 3.70 -19.40
CA ASN A 302 -14.59 4.83 -19.99
C ASN A 302 -15.21 6.17 -19.56
N ASN A 303 -14.39 7.22 -19.47
CA ASN A 303 -14.81 8.59 -19.14
C ASN A 303 -15.52 8.73 -17.78
N THR A 304 -15.17 7.90 -16.78
CA THR A 304 -15.73 8.02 -15.43
C THR A 304 -14.87 8.84 -14.47
N ALA A 305 -13.73 9.36 -14.93
CA ALA A 305 -12.72 10.05 -14.13
C ALA A 305 -11.97 11.10 -14.95
N ILE A 306 -11.31 12.03 -14.27
CA ILE A 306 -10.39 13.01 -14.83
C ILE A 306 -8.98 12.63 -14.36
N PHE A 307 -8.02 12.48 -15.27
CA PHE A 307 -6.63 12.19 -14.91
C PHE A 307 -5.78 13.45 -15.05
N VAL A 308 -5.01 13.78 -14.02
CA VAL A 308 -4.12 14.95 -14.05
C VAL A 308 -3.08 14.83 -15.16
N ASP A 309 -2.57 13.62 -15.40
CA ASP A 309 -1.59 13.33 -16.45
C ASP A 309 -2.11 13.50 -17.88
N ASP A 310 -3.41 13.78 -18.08
CA ASP A 310 -3.99 14.07 -19.40
C ASP A 310 -3.89 15.55 -19.80
N PHE A 311 -3.31 16.40 -18.94
CA PHE A 311 -3.22 17.85 -19.14
C PHE A 311 -1.78 18.33 -19.03
N ASN A 312 -1.44 19.38 -19.79
CA ASN A 312 -0.12 20.01 -19.71
C ASN A 312 -0.09 21.15 -18.69
N THR A 313 -1.24 21.77 -18.43
CA THR A 313 -1.35 22.88 -17.46
C THR A 313 -2.57 22.73 -16.54
N ILE A 314 -2.49 23.39 -15.39
CA ILE A 314 -3.56 23.50 -14.39
C ILE A 314 -4.81 24.14 -14.99
N GLU A 315 -4.65 25.13 -15.87
CA GLU A 315 -5.76 25.78 -16.55
C GLU A 315 -6.54 24.82 -17.45
N GLU A 316 -5.85 23.96 -18.20
CA GLU A 316 -6.51 22.95 -19.04
C GLU A 316 -7.30 21.94 -18.17
N LEU A 317 -6.71 21.49 -17.06
CA LEU A 317 -7.37 20.63 -16.09
C LEU A 317 -8.61 21.31 -15.49
N VAL A 318 -8.49 22.56 -15.05
CA VAL A 318 -9.58 23.35 -14.49
C VAL A 318 -10.68 23.58 -15.52
N GLU A 319 -10.34 23.89 -16.77
CA GLU A 319 -11.30 24.05 -17.85
C GLU A 319 -12.13 22.78 -18.04
N SER A 320 -11.48 21.61 -18.02
CA SER A 320 -12.17 20.32 -18.09
C SER A 320 -13.16 20.11 -16.95
N ILE A 321 -12.73 20.37 -15.70
CA ILE A 321 -13.57 20.30 -14.50
C ILE A 321 -14.79 21.23 -14.63
N LEU A 322 -14.56 22.49 -15.03
CA LEU A 322 -15.62 23.48 -15.17
C LEU A 322 -16.58 23.17 -16.33
N LYS A 323 -16.08 22.60 -17.43
CA LYS A 323 -16.91 22.12 -18.55
C LYS A 323 -17.90 21.05 -18.09
N ILE A 324 -17.45 20.08 -17.31
CA ILE A 324 -18.30 19.04 -16.72
C ILE A 324 -19.26 19.65 -15.71
N ASN A 325 -18.79 20.56 -14.84
CA ASN A 325 -19.64 21.22 -13.84
C ASN A 325 -20.82 21.98 -14.45
N ARG A 326 -20.61 22.66 -15.60
CA ARG A 326 -21.63 23.48 -16.27
C ARG A 326 -22.75 22.68 -16.96
N SER A 327 -22.59 21.36 -17.11
CA SER A 327 -23.58 20.50 -17.78
C SER A 327 -23.95 19.31 -16.90
N ASP A 328 -25.19 19.31 -16.41
CA ASP A 328 -25.73 18.18 -15.64
C ASP A 328 -25.72 16.88 -16.47
N ASP A 329 -25.91 16.97 -17.79
CA ASP A 329 -25.86 15.81 -18.69
C ASP A 329 -24.44 15.24 -18.77
N LEU A 330 -23.42 16.08 -18.95
CA LEU A 330 -22.03 15.62 -18.94
C LEU A 330 -21.66 15.01 -17.58
N TYR A 331 -22.06 15.65 -16.47
CA TYR A 331 -21.84 15.09 -15.14
C TYR A 331 -22.49 13.70 -15.00
N ASN A 332 -23.76 13.58 -15.38
CA ASN A 332 -24.51 12.33 -15.29
C ASN A 332 -23.94 11.22 -16.18
N GLU A 333 -23.30 11.55 -17.31
CA GLU A 333 -22.62 10.57 -18.15
C GLU A 333 -21.40 9.96 -17.44
N HIS A 334 -20.60 10.77 -16.72
CA HIS A 334 -19.43 10.27 -15.97
C HIS A 334 -19.82 9.30 -14.85
N VAL A 335 -21.01 9.47 -14.25
CA VAL A 335 -21.52 8.58 -13.18
C VAL A 335 -22.52 7.56 -13.70
N ARG A 336 -22.67 7.42 -15.03
CA ARG A 336 -23.69 6.55 -15.64
C ARG A 336 -23.52 5.08 -15.32
N TYR A 337 -22.29 4.62 -15.07
CA TYR A 337 -21.97 3.24 -14.65
C TYR A 337 -22.75 2.81 -13.41
N LYS A 338 -23.15 3.75 -12.53
CA LYS A 338 -24.04 3.49 -11.38
C LYS A 338 -25.39 2.90 -11.77
N LYS A 339 -25.86 3.15 -13.00
CA LYS A 339 -27.16 2.67 -13.50
C LYS A 339 -27.04 1.55 -14.52
N VAL A 340 -26.03 1.62 -15.39
CA VAL A 340 -25.88 0.70 -16.52
C VAL A 340 -24.95 -0.47 -16.25
N GLY A 341 -24.28 -0.47 -15.09
CA GLY A 341 -23.30 -1.48 -14.73
C GLY A 341 -21.87 -1.13 -15.13
N ILE A 342 -20.95 -2.02 -14.76
CA ILE A 342 -19.52 -1.91 -15.01
C ILE A 342 -19.23 -2.48 -16.40
N GLN A 343 -18.49 -1.71 -17.22
CA GLN A 343 -18.15 -2.10 -18.59
C GLN A 343 -16.73 -2.66 -18.69
N ASN A 344 -15.91 -2.45 -17.67
CA ASN A 344 -14.54 -2.93 -17.64
C ASN A 344 -14.49 -4.45 -17.39
N GLU A 345 -14.29 -5.22 -18.46
CA GLU A 345 -14.19 -6.69 -18.40
C GLU A 345 -12.92 -7.19 -17.71
N ARG A 346 -11.84 -6.39 -17.71
CA ARG A 346 -10.62 -6.74 -16.98
C ARG A 346 -10.89 -6.70 -15.48
N LEU A 347 -11.45 -5.58 -14.99
CA LEU A 347 -11.80 -5.42 -13.58
C LEU A 347 -12.78 -6.50 -13.12
N GLN A 348 -13.80 -6.81 -13.92
CA GLN A 348 -14.75 -7.88 -13.61
C GLN A 348 -14.05 -9.23 -13.45
N ARG A 349 -13.23 -9.64 -14.42
CA ARG A 349 -12.48 -10.91 -14.34
C ARG A 349 -11.52 -10.95 -13.16
N GLU A 350 -10.83 -9.85 -12.89
CA GLU A 350 -9.91 -9.75 -11.76
C GLU A 350 -10.65 -9.99 -10.43
N MET A 351 -11.76 -9.28 -10.21
CA MET A 351 -12.59 -9.43 -9.02
C MET A 351 -13.25 -10.81 -8.91
N GLU A 352 -13.64 -11.43 -10.02
CA GLU A 352 -14.18 -12.80 -10.05
C GLU A 352 -13.13 -13.88 -9.72
N SER A 353 -11.89 -13.67 -10.16
CA SER A 353 -10.78 -14.61 -9.95
C SER A 353 -10.09 -14.46 -8.59
N ARG A 354 -10.40 -13.39 -7.85
CA ARG A 354 -9.75 -13.06 -6.58
C ARG A 354 -10.09 -14.10 -5.51
N GLU A 355 -9.08 -14.77 -4.99
CA GLU A 355 -9.23 -15.84 -3.98
C GLU A 355 -9.46 -15.29 -2.56
N TRP A 356 -9.03 -14.05 -2.31
CA TRP A 356 -9.05 -13.40 -1.01
C TRP A 356 -10.10 -12.29 -0.91
N PHE A 357 -10.49 -11.98 0.32
CA PHE A 357 -11.55 -11.04 0.67
C PHE A 357 -11.07 -10.05 1.72
N VAL A 358 -11.78 -8.93 1.81
CA VAL A 358 -11.51 -7.84 2.75
C VAL A 358 -12.74 -7.65 3.61
N ASP A 359 -12.54 -7.44 4.91
CA ASP A 359 -13.59 -7.30 5.93
C ASP A 359 -14.58 -8.48 5.99
N ASP A 360 -14.14 -9.70 5.68
CA ASP A 360 -14.93 -10.93 5.81
C ASP A 360 -14.15 -11.98 6.60
N TYR A 361 -14.39 -12.04 7.92
CA TYR A 361 -13.71 -12.95 8.85
C TYR A 361 -14.01 -14.44 8.60
N GLU A 362 -15.06 -14.76 7.84
CA GLU A 362 -15.39 -16.13 7.50
C GLU A 362 -14.64 -16.61 6.25
N ARG A 363 -14.00 -15.68 5.52
CA ARG A 363 -13.27 -15.96 4.29
C ARG A 363 -11.77 -15.73 4.43
N LEU A 364 -11.05 -16.22 3.43
CA LEU A 364 -9.61 -16.10 3.33
C LEU A 364 -9.23 -14.63 3.13
N ASN A 365 -8.48 -14.05 4.08
CA ASN A 365 -7.84 -12.74 3.88
C ASN A 365 -6.56 -12.88 3.02
N PHE A 366 -6.04 -11.76 2.53
CA PHE A 366 -4.88 -11.77 1.63
C PHE A 366 -3.57 -12.25 2.30
N ILE A 367 -3.42 -12.05 3.62
CA ILE A 367 -2.25 -12.51 4.39
C ILE A 367 -2.23 -14.03 4.43
N ASP A 368 -3.33 -14.65 4.87
CA ASP A 368 -3.50 -16.10 4.90
C ASP A 368 -3.41 -16.69 3.48
N GLY A 369 -3.95 -15.98 2.49
CA GLY A 369 -3.85 -16.35 1.09
C GLY A 369 -2.42 -16.39 0.56
N PHE A 370 -1.62 -15.38 0.90
CA PHE A 370 -0.20 -15.33 0.54
C PHE A 370 0.60 -16.42 1.27
N GLU A 371 0.42 -16.54 2.59
CA GLU A 371 1.01 -17.62 3.40
C GLU A 371 0.71 -19.01 2.83
N CYS A 372 -0.54 -19.25 2.44
CA CYS A 372 -0.93 -20.51 1.85
C CYS A 372 -0.39 -20.72 0.43
N THR A 373 -0.19 -19.64 -0.32
CA THR A 373 0.51 -19.70 -1.61
C THR A 373 1.97 -20.11 -1.43
N VAL A 374 2.67 -19.52 -0.46
CA VAL A 374 4.04 -19.90 -0.09
C VAL A 374 4.10 -21.35 0.39
N CYS A 375 3.20 -21.76 1.30
CA CYS A 375 3.15 -23.14 1.80
C CYS A 375 2.95 -24.16 0.66
N ARG A 376 2.03 -23.91 -0.27
CA ARG A 376 1.82 -24.79 -1.44
C ARG A 376 3.07 -24.88 -2.33
N ARG A 377 3.79 -23.78 -2.55
CA ARG A 377 5.04 -23.75 -3.33
C ARG A 377 6.14 -24.59 -2.66
N ILE A 378 6.30 -24.48 -1.34
CA ILE A 378 7.26 -25.31 -0.57
C ILE A 378 6.94 -26.80 -0.75
N HIS A 379 5.69 -27.20 -0.54
CA HIS A 379 5.28 -28.60 -0.68
C HIS A 379 5.48 -29.14 -2.10
N ARG A 380 5.22 -28.31 -3.12
CA ARG A 380 5.53 -28.65 -4.52
C ARG A 380 7.03 -28.91 -4.72
N ASN A 381 7.89 -28.09 -4.14
CA ASN A 381 9.35 -28.30 -4.24
C ASN A 381 9.81 -29.55 -3.48
N ILE A 382 9.23 -29.85 -2.32
CA ILE A 382 9.48 -31.11 -1.60
C ILE A 382 9.08 -32.32 -2.46
N GLU A 383 7.91 -32.26 -3.11
CA GLU A 383 7.44 -33.32 -4.00
C GLU A 383 8.39 -33.52 -5.21
N LEU A 384 8.82 -32.44 -5.86
CA LEU A 384 9.78 -32.49 -6.96
C LEU A 384 11.10 -33.14 -6.53
N GLN A 385 11.65 -32.72 -5.39
CA GLN A 385 12.88 -33.29 -4.84
C GLN A 385 12.74 -34.77 -4.53
N SER A 386 11.59 -35.22 -4.00
CA SER A 386 11.32 -36.64 -3.74
C SER A 386 11.32 -37.50 -5.01
N LYS A 387 11.05 -36.88 -6.17
CA LYS A 387 11.10 -37.50 -7.50
C LYS A 387 12.46 -37.34 -8.20
N GLY A 388 13.46 -36.77 -7.52
CA GLY A 388 14.78 -36.48 -8.10
C GLY A 388 14.77 -35.34 -9.12
N LEU A 389 13.73 -34.50 -9.13
CA LEU A 389 13.60 -33.33 -9.99
C LEU A 389 14.14 -32.07 -9.29
N PRO A 390 14.69 -31.10 -10.03
CA PRO A 390 15.16 -29.85 -9.45
C PRO A 390 13.98 -29.03 -8.87
N PRO A 391 14.18 -28.30 -7.76
CA PRO A 391 13.17 -27.40 -7.22
C PRO A 391 12.92 -26.22 -8.18
N ILE A 392 11.70 -25.69 -8.16
CA ILE A 392 11.35 -24.46 -8.86
C ILE A 392 11.68 -23.29 -7.93
N SER A 393 12.65 -22.48 -8.31
CA SER A 393 12.97 -21.23 -7.61
C SER A 393 12.61 -20.06 -8.51
N GLN A 394 11.90 -19.10 -7.93
CA GLN A 394 11.60 -17.82 -8.54
C GLN A 394 12.40 -16.74 -7.82
N ARG A 395 12.58 -15.62 -8.50
CA ARG A 395 13.25 -14.45 -7.96
C ARG A 395 12.47 -13.24 -8.42
N ALA A 396 12.16 -12.36 -7.47
CA ALA A 396 11.48 -11.12 -7.77
C ALA A 396 12.42 -10.14 -8.47
N ASP A 397 11.81 -9.15 -9.10
CA ASP A 397 12.44 -8.05 -9.83
C ASP A 397 11.59 -6.78 -9.63
N LEU A 398 11.91 -5.72 -10.37
CA LEU A 398 11.20 -4.45 -10.28
C LEU A 398 9.74 -4.50 -10.76
N ASP A 399 9.32 -5.52 -11.51
CA ASP A 399 7.90 -5.64 -11.90
C ASP A 399 7.04 -6.13 -10.73
N HIS A 400 7.64 -6.73 -9.70
CA HIS A 400 6.95 -7.20 -8.50
C HIS A 400 6.74 -6.12 -7.43
N TYR A 401 7.37 -4.94 -7.52
CA TYR A 401 7.09 -3.77 -6.66
C TYR A 401 7.57 -2.47 -7.35
N GLY A 402 8.88 -2.33 -7.51
CA GLY A 402 9.64 -1.30 -8.22
C GLY A 402 8.91 0.00 -8.59
N CYS A 403 9.03 1.02 -7.75
CA CYS A 403 8.54 2.36 -8.04
C CYS A 403 9.59 3.22 -8.75
N PRO A 404 9.16 4.12 -9.67
CA PRO A 404 10.07 5.06 -10.30
C PRO A 404 10.60 6.07 -9.27
N ARG A 405 11.72 6.70 -9.64
CA ARG A 405 12.29 7.82 -8.90
C ARG A 405 11.24 8.95 -8.71
N PRO A 406 11.06 9.50 -7.50
CA PRO A 406 10.09 10.55 -7.23
C PRO A 406 10.28 11.79 -8.11
N GLN A 407 9.16 12.39 -8.51
CA GLN A 407 9.12 13.62 -9.31
C GLN A 407 8.23 14.64 -8.63
N ARG A 408 8.41 15.92 -8.95
CA ARG A 408 7.58 17.03 -8.51
C ARG A 408 7.05 17.83 -9.68
N PHE A 409 5.94 18.53 -9.49
CA PHE A 409 5.42 19.47 -10.47
C PHE A 409 6.32 20.70 -10.57
N ARG A 410 6.56 21.15 -11.79
CA ARG A 410 7.29 22.38 -12.10
C ARG A 410 6.29 23.46 -12.50
N ASP A 411 5.98 24.33 -11.55
CA ASP A 411 5.15 25.52 -11.72
C ASP A 411 5.88 26.65 -12.49
N ILE A 412 6.63 26.29 -13.54
CA ILE A 412 7.39 27.22 -14.39
C ILE A 412 7.30 26.78 -15.86
N PRO A 413 6.59 27.53 -16.73
CA PRO A 413 5.79 28.72 -16.41
C PRO A 413 4.66 28.39 -15.42
N ALA A 414 4.14 29.40 -14.72
CA ALA A 414 3.06 29.21 -13.75
C ALA A 414 1.88 28.43 -14.37
N GLY A 415 1.34 27.47 -13.61
CA GLY A 415 0.31 26.53 -14.03
C GLY A 415 0.86 25.28 -14.75
N SER A 416 2.17 25.16 -15.01
CA SER A 416 2.73 23.99 -15.70
C SER A 416 2.64 22.71 -14.85
N LEU A 417 2.19 21.61 -15.49
CA LEU A 417 2.18 20.26 -14.92
C LEU A 417 3.40 19.42 -15.34
N GLU A 418 4.44 20.04 -15.92
CA GLU A 418 5.70 19.37 -16.23
C GLU A 418 6.33 18.78 -14.96
N LYS A 419 6.83 17.55 -15.03
CA LYS A 419 7.46 16.87 -13.89
C LYS A 419 8.98 17.00 -13.94
N VAL A 420 9.57 17.39 -12.81
CA VAL A 420 11.04 17.47 -12.61
C VAL A 420 11.46 16.65 -11.40
N ASN A 421 12.77 16.44 -11.22
CA ASN A 421 13.29 15.75 -10.04
C ASN A 421 12.92 16.52 -8.76
N ASN A 422 12.45 15.79 -7.75
CA ASN A 422 12.09 16.32 -6.44
C ASN A 422 13.30 16.29 -5.50
N GLU A 423 13.94 17.43 -5.20
CA GLU A 423 15.24 17.45 -4.49
C GLU A 423 15.26 16.60 -3.21
N TRP A 424 14.27 16.73 -2.31
CA TRP A 424 14.30 15.99 -1.04
C TRP A 424 13.99 14.49 -1.18
N TRP A 425 12.90 14.13 -1.86
CA TRP A 425 12.52 12.73 -2.03
C TRP A 425 13.48 11.96 -2.95
N VAL A 426 14.09 12.67 -3.90
CA VAL A 426 15.16 12.11 -4.74
C VAL A 426 16.37 11.76 -3.89
N ASP A 427 16.80 12.62 -2.97
CA ASP A 427 17.95 12.31 -2.11
C ASP A 427 17.71 11.05 -1.27
N GLN A 428 16.50 10.85 -0.74
CA GLN A 428 16.11 9.61 -0.04
C GLN A 428 16.14 8.38 -0.97
N PHE A 429 15.60 8.52 -2.18
CA PHE A 429 15.63 7.46 -3.19
C PHE A 429 17.06 7.07 -3.57
N GLU A 430 17.96 8.05 -3.79
CA GLU A 430 19.37 7.79 -4.11
C GLU A 430 20.13 7.18 -2.92
N HIS A 431 19.95 7.72 -1.71
CA HIS A 431 20.59 7.19 -0.50
C HIS A 431 20.22 5.72 -0.25
N THR A 432 18.95 5.37 -0.44
CA THR A 432 18.48 3.99 -0.32
C THR A 432 18.97 3.10 -1.46
N TRP A 433 19.26 3.64 -2.64
CA TRP A 433 19.91 2.89 -3.71
C TRP A 433 21.31 2.44 -3.28
N TYR A 434 22.15 3.35 -2.78
CA TYR A 434 23.48 2.99 -2.25
C TYR A 434 23.39 1.96 -1.12
N THR A 435 22.42 2.14 -0.23
CA THR A 435 22.17 1.24 0.90
C THR A 435 21.75 -0.16 0.43
N SER A 436 20.90 -0.27 -0.60
CA SER A 436 20.49 -1.55 -1.18
C SER A 436 21.66 -2.32 -1.80
N ARG A 437 22.57 -1.60 -2.48
CA ARG A 437 23.80 -2.19 -3.04
C ARG A 437 24.75 -2.67 -1.94
N ALA A 438 24.93 -1.86 -0.89
CA ALA A 438 25.74 -2.23 0.26
C ALA A 438 25.20 -3.48 0.95
N ALA A 439 23.89 -3.53 1.20
CA ALA A 439 23.22 -4.70 1.78
C ALA A 439 23.44 -5.94 0.92
N LEU A 440 23.23 -5.85 -0.41
CA LEU A 440 23.43 -6.98 -1.31
C LEU A 440 24.88 -7.51 -1.27
N GLN A 441 25.88 -6.64 -1.26
CA GLN A 441 27.29 -7.04 -1.14
C GLN A 441 27.56 -7.76 0.18
N LEU A 442 27.12 -7.19 1.31
CA LEU A 442 27.33 -7.76 2.64
C LEU A 442 26.60 -9.12 2.80
N ILE A 443 25.39 -9.26 2.26
CA ILE A 443 24.66 -10.53 2.22
C ILE A 443 25.47 -11.59 1.44
N GLN A 444 26.07 -11.21 0.31
CA GLN A 444 26.89 -12.12 -0.52
C GLN A 444 28.21 -12.53 0.14
N GLU A 445 28.75 -11.69 1.03
CA GLU A 445 29.92 -12.03 1.87
C GLU A 445 29.60 -13.10 2.92
N GLY A 446 28.31 -13.36 3.19
CA GLY A 446 27.85 -14.50 3.98
C GLY A 446 28.11 -14.37 5.48
N LYS A 447 28.19 -13.14 6.01
CA LYS A 447 28.34 -12.86 7.45
C LYS A 447 27.16 -12.02 7.95
N GLU A 448 26.87 -12.14 9.24
CA GLU A 448 25.97 -11.20 9.91
C GLU A 448 26.65 -9.81 9.96
N PHE A 449 25.87 -8.77 9.71
CA PHE A 449 26.30 -7.37 9.77
C PHE A 449 25.21 -6.56 10.44
N GLY A 450 25.58 -5.42 11.04
CA GLY A 450 24.65 -4.47 11.65
C GLY A 450 24.65 -3.12 10.94
N GLU A 451 23.89 -2.18 11.48
CA GLU A 451 23.68 -0.85 10.89
C GLU A 451 24.98 -0.10 10.60
N LYS A 452 25.96 -0.17 11.51
CA LYS A 452 27.26 0.52 11.34
C LYS A 452 28.02 0.03 10.10
N GLU A 453 28.02 -1.26 9.87
CA GLU A 453 28.73 -1.88 8.74
C GLU A 453 27.99 -1.59 7.43
N LEU A 454 26.66 -1.72 7.43
CA LEU A 454 25.81 -1.36 6.31
C LEU A 454 26.01 0.11 5.90
N HIS A 455 25.96 1.02 6.87
CA HIS A 455 26.16 2.45 6.64
C HIS A 455 27.57 2.76 6.11
N SER A 456 28.61 2.18 6.73
CA SER A 456 30.00 2.36 6.27
C SER A 456 30.18 1.89 4.82
N ARG A 457 29.58 0.75 4.45
CA ARG A 457 29.63 0.23 3.08
C ARG A 457 28.81 1.09 2.11
N SER A 458 27.65 1.59 2.52
CA SER A 458 26.82 2.49 1.72
C SER A 458 27.57 3.77 1.35
N ILE A 459 28.22 4.40 2.34
CA ILE A 459 29.10 5.56 2.12
C ILE A 459 30.23 5.23 1.13
N GLN A 460 30.89 4.09 1.27
CA GLN A 460 31.94 3.69 0.33
C GLN A 460 31.39 3.61 -1.11
N ILE A 461 30.23 3.01 -1.32
CA ILE A 461 29.62 2.92 -2.67
C ILE A 461 29.19 4.30 -3.19
N GLN A 462 28.83 5.24 -2.31
CA GLN A 462 28.47 6.60 -2.72
C GLN A 462 29.66 7.40 -3.28
N TYR A 463 30.88 7.16 -2.79
CA TYR A 463 32.07 7.94 -3.13
C TYR A 463 33.04 7.25 -4.13
N TYR A 464 32.77 6.00 -4.54
CA TYR A 464 33.57 5.21 -5.49
C TYR A 464 32.74 4.72 -6.66
#